data_AF-A0A377V074-F1
#
_entry.id   AF-A0A377V074-F1
#
_cell.length_a   1.000
_cell.length_b   1.000
_cell.length_c   1.000
_cell.angle_alpha   90.00
_cell.angle_beta   90.00
_cell.angle_gamma   90.00
#
_symmetry.space_group_name_H-M   'P 1'
#
loop_
_entity.id
_entity.type
_entity.pdbx_description
1 polymer ?
#
loop_
_entity_poly.entity_id
_entity_poly.type
_entity_poly.pdbx_seq_one_letter_code
_entity_poly.pdbx_strand_id
1 'polypeptide(L)'
;MPYDIVLEMDEINDDFSDTDTVLVIGANDTVNPAAQDDPKSPIAGMPVLEVWKAQNVVVFKRSMNTGYAGVQNPLFFKEKHSYAVWRC
;
A
#
# COMPACT_ATOMS: atom_id res chain seq x y z
N MET A 1 18.12 13.15 3.08
CA MET A 1 17.47 12.76 1.82
C MET A 1 17.29 14.04 1.00
N PRO A 2 17.60 14.03 -0.30
CA PRO A 2 17.22 15.13 -1.18
C PRO A 2 15.70 15.31 -1.14
N TYR A 3 15.20 16.54 -1.11
CA TYR A 3 13.76 16.80 -1.06
C TYR A 3 13.08 16.62 -2.43
N ASP A 4 13.85 16.71 -3.51
CA ASP A 4 13.35 16.63 -4.90
C ASP A 4 12.82 15.24 -5.28
N ILE A 5 13.04 14.23 -4.45
CA ILE A 5 12.57 12.85 -4.66
C ILE A 5 11.44 12.45 -3.69
N VAL A 6 11.06 13.36 -2.79
CA VAL A 6 9.97 13.13 -1.83
C VAL A 6 8.74 13.81 -2.39
N LEU A 7 7.79 13.00 -2.86
CA LEU A 7 6.53 13.46 -3.42
C LEU A 7 5.40 13.26 -2.42
N GLU A 8 4.43 14.17 -2.45
CA GLU A 8 3.22 14.03 -1.65
C GLU A 8 2.24 13.01 -2.29
N MET A 9 1.28 12.54 -1.50
CA MET A 9 0.32 11.52 -1.95
C MET A 9 -0.48 11.96 -3.18
N ASP A 10 -0.91 13.21 -3.23
CA ASP A 10 -1.74 13.72 -4.31
C ASP A 10 -0.96 13.88 -5.62
N GLU A 11 0.36 14.05 -5.54
CA GLU A 11 1.23 14.20 -6.72
C GLU A 11 1.62 12.85 -7.32
N ILE A 12 1.85 11.83 -6.49
CA ILE A 12 2.34 10.51 -6.94
C ILE A 12 1.22 9.52 -7.30
N ASN A 13 -0.01 9.76 -6.86
CA ASN A 13 -1.10 8.76 -6.99
C ASN A 13 -1.44 8.42 -8.44
N ASP A 14 -1.32 9.38 -9.36
CA ASP A 14 -1.57 9.18 -10.79
C ASP A 14 -0.39 8.48 -11.49
N ASP A 15 0.83 8.62 -10.98
CA ASP A 15 2.04 8.03 -11.56
C ASP A 15 2.18 6.52 -11.26
N PHE A 16 1.39 5.98 -10.32
CA PHE A 16 1.46 4.56 -9.98
C PHE A 16 1.06 3.65 -11.14
N SER A 17 0.22 4.09 -12.08
CA SER A 17 -0.14 3.26 -13.24
C SER A 17 1.03 3.03 -14.20
N ASP A 18 1.96 3.99 -14.26
CA ASP A 18 3.14 3.94 -15.13
C ASP A 18 4.38 3.40 -14.39
N THR A 19 4.22 3.01 -13.12
CA THR A 19 5.29 2.48 -12.29
C THR A 19 5.39 0.95 -12.41
N ASP A 20 6.59 0.46 -12.75
CA ASP A 20 6.86 -0.97 -12.91
C ASP A 20 6.89 -1.73 -11.57
N THR A 21 7.47 -1.13 -10.52
CA THR A 21 7.62 -1.79 -9.21
C THR A 21 7.50 -0.78 -8.07
N VAL A 22 6.59 -1.05 -7.14
CA VAL A 22 6.42 -0.29 -5.91
C VAL A 22 6.91 -1.10 -4.72
N LEU A 23 7.80 -0.50 -3.93
CA LEU A 23 8.31 -1.09 -2.70
C LEU A 23 7.64 -0.45 -1.49
N VAL A 24 6.78 -1.21 -0.82
CA VAL A 24 6.09 -0.78 0.40
C VAL A 24 6.87 -1.26 1.61
N ILE A 25 7.47 -0.33 2.36
CA ILE A 25 8.26 -0.66 3.55
C ILE A 25 7.47 -0.29 4.81
N GLY A 26 7.06 -1.30 5.58
CA GLY A 26 6.44 -1.10 6.90
C GLY A 26 5.07 -0.42 6.91
N ALA A 27 4.50 -0.10 5.74
CA ALA A 27 3.16 0.46 5.63
C ALA A 27 2.10 -0.64 5.45
N ASN A 28 0.92 -0.44 6.04
CA ASN A 28 -0.19 -1.40 5.94
C ASN A 28 -1.52 -0.68 5.72
N ASP A 29 -1.90 0.22 6.63
CA ASP A 29 -3.21 0.90 6.57
C ASP A 29 -3.25 1.97 5.47
N THR A 30 -2.14 2.66 5.19
CA THR A 30 -2.04 3.71 4.15
C THR A 30 -2.04 3.18 2.72
N VAL A 31 -1.91 1.87 2.53
CA VAL A 31 -1.93 1.20 1.22
C VAL A 31 -3.13 0.25 1.11
N ASN A 32 -4.16 0.43 1.93
CA ASN A 32 -5.30 -0.46 1.99
C ASN A 32 -6.43 0.02 1.05
N PRO A 33 -6.76 -0.72 -0.02
CA PRO A 33 -7.85 -0.35 -0.93
C PRO A 33 -9.22 -0.35 -0.25
N ALA A 34 -9.38 -1.03 0.90
CA ALA A 34 -10.64 -1.03 1.65
C ALA A 34 -11.03 0.37 2.17
N ALA A 35 -10.10 1.34 2.19
CA ALA A 35 -10.42 2.73 2.51
C ALA A 35 -11.28 3.42 1.43
N GLN A 36 -11.16 2.99 0.16
CA GLN A 36 -11.94 3.51 -0.98
C GLN A 36 -13.13 2.60 -1.31
N ASP A 37 -12.91 1.28 -1.32
CA ASP A 37 -13.89 0.31 -1.82
C ASP A 37 -14.99 -0.03 -0.80
N ASP A 38 -14.69 0.03 0.51
CA ASP A 38 -15.63 -0.37 1.56
C ASP A 38 -15.99 0.80 2.51
N PRO A 39 -17.15 1.46 2.32
CA PRO A 39 -17.60 2.53 3.20
C PRO A 39 -17.97 2.07 4.62
N LYS A 40 -18.04 0.76 4.90
CA LYS A 40 -18.27 0.22 6.25
C LYS A 40 -16.96 -0.08 6.99
N SER A 41 -15.82 0.02 6.32
CA SER A 41 -14.52 -0.20 6.93
C SER A 41 -14.17 0.95 7.88
N PRO A 42 -13.54 0.69 9.03
CA PRO A 42 -13.12 1.75 9.98
C PRO A 42 -12.09 2.73 9.40
N ILE A 43 -11.51 2.43 8.22
CA ILE A 43 -10.57 3.28 7.49
C ILE A 43 -11.20 3.95 6.25
N ALA A 44 -12.53 3.85 6.09
CA ALA A 44 -13.24 4.45 4.96
C ALA A 44 -13.04 5.97 4.91
N GLY A 45 -12.62 6.48 3.74
CA GLY A 45 -12.38 7.91 3.53
C GLY A 45 -11.02 8.42 3.99
N MET A 46 -10.13 7.56 4.49
CA MET A 46 -8.72 7.94 4.67
C MET A 46 -8.04 8.11 3.30
N PRO A 47 -7.20 9.15 3.14
CA PRO A 47 -6.33 9.22 1.98
C PRO A 47 -5.39 8.00 2.02
N VAL A 48 -5.37 7.23 0.93
CA VAL A 48 -4.50 6.07 0.77
C VAL A 48 -3.70 6.17 -0.52
N LEU A 49 -2.54 5.53 -0.54
CA LEU A 49 -1.70 5.40 -1.72
C LEU A 49 -2.23 4.25 -2.57
N GLU A 50 -2.52 4.54 -3.84
CA GLU A 50 -3.11 3.57 -4.77
C GLU A 50 -2.07 2.62 -5.38
N VAL A 51 -1.22 2.04 -4.54
CA VAL A 51 -0.09 1.18 -4.95
C VAL A 51 -0.52 -0.02 -5.77
N TRP A 52 -1.79 -0.44 -5.69
CA TRP A 52 -2.35 -1.54 -6.49
C TRP A 52 -2.48 -1.22 -7.99
N LYS A 53 -2.35 0.05 -8.39
CA LYS A 53 -2.31 0.45 -9.81
C LYS A 53 -1.00 0.06 -10.50
N ALA A 54 0.08 -0.13 -9.74
CA ALA A 54 1.39 -0.49 -10.27
C ALA A 54 1.44 -1.92 -10.82
N GLN A 55 2.41 -2.17 -11.71
CA GLN A 55 2.57 -3.50 -12.30
C GLN A 55 2.96 -4.56 -11.26
N ASN A 56 3.90 -4.23 -10.38
CA ASN A 56 4.35 -5.09 -9.29
C ASN A 56 4.36 -4.32 -7.97
N VAL A 57 3.87 -4.95 -6.91
CA VAL A 57 3.96 -4.38 -5.55
C VAL A 57 4.68 -5.37 -4.66
N VAL A 58 5.74 -4.91 -4.01
CA VAL A 58 6.52 -5.67 -3.05
C VAL A 58 6.32 -5.10 -1.67
N VAL A 59 5.70 -5.87 -0.77
CA VAL A 59 5.47 -5.43 0.60
C VAL A 59 6.49 -6.06 1.54
N PHE A 60 7.27 -5.21 2.21
CA PHE A 60 8.22 -5.59 3.25
C PHE A 60 7.59 -5.39 4.63
N LYS A 61 7.27 -6.52 5.27
CA LYS A 61 6.76 -6.55 6.64
C LYS A 61 7.36 -7.72 7.41
N ARG A 62 7.43 -7.61 8.74
CA ARG A 62 8.00 -8.65 9.62
C ARG A 62 7.12 -9.89 9.74
N SER A 63 5.81 -9.74 9.59
CA SER A 63 4.83 -10.82 9.69
C SER A 63 3.57 -10.50 8.89
N MET A 64 2.71 -11.48 8.64
CA MET A 64 1.42 -11.26 7.98
C MET A 64 0.35 -10.66 8.91
N ASN A 65 0.71 -10.12 10.07
CA ASN A 65 -0.25 -9.53 11.01
C ASN A 65 -0.96 -8.30 10.42
N THR A 66 -2.16 -8.06 10.93
CA THR A 66 -2.98 -6.89 10.61
C THR A 66 -2.34 -5.61 11.14
N GLY A 67 -2.73 -4.48 10.54
CA GLY A 67 -2.22 -3.15 10.86
C GLY A 67 -2.78 -2.63 12.18
N TYR A 68 -2.64 -1.33 12.42
CA TYR A 68 -3.17 -0.70 13.63
C TYR A 68 -4.70 -0.82 13.68
N ALA A 69 -5.36 -0.73 12.52
CA ALA A 69 -6.80 -0.86 12.40
C ALA A 69 -7.31 -2.31 12.62
N GLY A 70 -6.43 -3.31 12.71
CA GLY A 70 -6.81 -4.71 12.89
C GLY A 70 -7.54 -5.34 11.69
N VAL A 71 -7.65 -4.63 10.56
CA VAL A 71 -8.32 -5.09 9.33
C VAL A 71 -7.33 -5.86 8.45
N GLN A 72 -7.80 -6.95 7.83
CA GLN A 72 -7.03 -7.64 6.79
C GLN A 72 -7.03 -6.82 5.50
N ASN A 73 -5.85 -6.63 4.92
CA ASN A 73 -5.71 -5.85 3.68
C ASN A 73 -6.01 -6.76 2.46
N PRO A 74 -7.04 -6.44 1.64
CA PRO A 74 -7.35 -7.19 0.41
C PRO A 74 -6.20 -7.19 -0.61
N LEU A 75 -5.28 -6.24 -0.48
CA LEU A 75 -4.08 -6.13 -1.32
C LEU A 75 -3.16 -7.36 -1.21
N PHE A 76 -3.24 -8.16 -0.14
CA PHE A 76 -2.44 -9.38 -0.03
C PHE A 76 -2.96 -10.55 -0.89
N PHE A 77 -4.18 -10.44 -1.43
CA PHE A 77 -4.83 -11.54 -2.17
C PHE A 77 -4.88 -11.32 -3.69
N LYS A 78 -4.40 -10.18 -4.23
CA LYS A 78 -4.35 -9.99 -5.69
C LYS A 78 -3.08 -10.62 -6.27
N GLU A 79 -3.22 -11.20 -7.46
CA GLU A 79 -2.19 -11.96 -8.19
C GLU A 79 -0.90 -11.18 -8.50
N LYS A 80 -0.98 -9.84 -8.58
CA LYS A 80 0.14 -8.96 -8.97
C LYS A 80 1.07 -8.56 -7.81
N HIS A 81 0.89 -9.11 -6.60
CA HIS A 81 1.56 -8.62 -5.40
C HIS A 81 2.47 -9.69 -4.78
N SER A 82 3.75 -9.36 -4.67
CA SER A 82 4.77 -10.19 -4.03
C SER A 82 4.96 -9.73 -2.58
N TYR A 83 4.98 -10.65 -1.63
CA TYR A 83 5.20 -10.33 -0.22
C TYR A 83 6.57 -10.85 0.22
N ALA A 84 7.38 -9.97 0.79
CA ALA A 84 8.67 -10.30 1.39
C ALA A 84 8.52 -10.22 2.91
N VAL A 85 8.49 -11.38 3.57
CA VAL A 85 8.49 -11.45 5.04
C VAL A 85 9.93 -11.38 5.52
N TRP A 86 10.33 -10.22 6.02
CA TRP A 86 11.68 -10.04 6.53
C TRP A 86 11.73 -10.44 8.01
N ARG A 87 12.35 -11.59 8.29
CA ARG A 87 12.71 -11.97 9.66
C ARG A 87 14.03 -11.28 10.00
N CYS A 88 13.97 -10.38 10.98
CA CYS A 88 15.16 -9.85 11.62
C CYS A 88 15.84 -10.93 12.47
#